data_AF-A0A2D6BLC1-F1
#
_entry.id   AF-A0A2D6BLC1-F1
#
_cell.length_a   1.000
_cell.length_b   1.000
_cell.length_c   1.000
_cell.angle_alpha   90.00
_cell.angle_beta   90.00
_cell.angle_gamma   90.00
#
_symmetry.space_group_name_H-M   'P 1'
#
loop_
_entity.id
_entity.type
_entity.pdbx_description
1 polymer ?
#
loop_
_entity_poly.entity_id
_entity_poly.type
_entity_poly.pdbx_seq_one_letter_code
_entity_poly.pdbx_strand_id
1 'polypeptide(L)'
;MLDASRLTPLQRVSLRFAVISLLFYGLCIMEGMIMRGQQISFDLMEADHYFALMGAHPMVGIFGSSFMLVFGAFYFLVPTLMKKSLYSQKLAEINWITMAVGVVTVWLAGFVFRYAALYTNYWPLPVTEFKPISLLVFATGNILIMTGVMIFCYNIFATVFHRSDTEEPMGPLLKSAVGLDGFVNVYRRWRGEKVEEPLMPLPIVAIFRGTIDTLLDALVLGGISIVFLIHAVFLFTGEPLPTTWFDALVYKNIYWWGLDLIADGLVLIYVAGTWYLLAGLISGRKLFMENVARAALLVELVVSWNVWAHHLLADQAQWNWMKILSGEMVTAFELVTSGIAIFVTLKTLHDARPLKMTPQLKFLLGGILGFSLGVPAGIIQADLGMNRILHNTQWVIGAHAHMQLLIGLGMTLYAALYALFPMLTNDTPLKSRFLTNFHFWAHLIGGIGMSVCMGFAGMDGMLRRTMYGADHPFQPEMIGAAIFGSLMVVAYLAMMYNIISSIGPRGLLGIFVDLPDAGEQGAESATPA
;
A
#
# COMPACT_ATOMS: atom_id res chain seq x y z
N MET A 1 -6.75 23.16 17.99
CA MET A 1 -5.42 22.70 17.54
C MET A 1 -5.04 21.53 18.42
N LEU A 2 -4.17 20.65 17.93
CA LEU A 2 -3.78 19.45 18.67
C LEU A 2 -2.88 19.81 19.85
N ASP A 3 -3.26 19.33 21.03
CA ASP A 3 -2.39 19.31 22.21
C ASP A 3 -1.68 17.95 22.26
N ALA A 4 -0.41 17.94 21.86
CA ALA A 4 0.38 16.73 21.74
C ALA A 4 0.76 16.10 23.10
N SER A 5 0.75 16.89 24.19
CA SER A 5 1.04 16.41 25.55
C SER A 5 0.02 15.35 26.01
N ARG A 6 -1.20 15.43 25.48
CA ARG A 6 -2.33 14.55 25.81
C ARG A 6 -2.41 13.30 24.93
N LEU A 7 -1.48 13.11 24.00
CA LEU A 7 -1.44 11.92 23.16
C LEU A 7 -0.95 10.72 23.96
N THR A 8 -1.71 9.64 23.91
CA THR A 8 -1.22 8.33 24.39
C THR A 8 -0.03 7.86 23.53
N PRO A 9 0.84 6.97 24.06
CA PRO A 9 1.94 6.40 23.27
C PRO A 9 1.47 5.77 21.96
N LEU A 10 0.31 5.09 21.98
CA LEU A 10 -0.26 4.43 20.81
C LEU A 10 -0.72 5.43 19.75
N GLN A 11 -1.41 6.50 20.14
CA GLN A 11 -1.80 7.57 19.22
C GLN A 11 -0.57 8.26 18.64
N ARG A 12 0.44 8.53 19.48
CA ARG A 12 1.66 9.21 19.08
C ARG A 12 2.45 8.44 18.02
N VAL A 13 2.71 7.14 18.23
CA VAL A 13 3.42 6.33 17.23
C VAL A 13 2.64 6.21 15.92
N SER A 14 1.32 6.04 16.01
CA SER A 14 0.44 5.94 14.84
C SER A 14 0.45 7.24 14.02
N LEU A 15 0.46 8.39 14.70
CA LEU A 15 0.61 9.70 14.06
C LEU A 15 1.99 9.90 13.43
N ARG A 16 3.08 9.40 14.03
CA ARG A 16 4.43 9.44 13.44
C ARG A 16 4.46 8.71 12.10
N PHE A 17 3.92 7.48 12.07
CA PHE A 17 3.73 6.73 10.82
C PHE A 17 2.94 7.52 9.78
N ALA A 18 1.78 8.08 10.18
CA ALA A 18 0.92 8.84 9.26
C ALA A 18 1.62 10.10 8.71
N VAL A 19 2.31 10.86 9.54
CA VAL A 19 3.03 12.07 9.09
C VAL A 19 4.13 11.70 8.10
N ILE A 20 4.99 10.73 8.43
CA ILE A 20 6.07 10.33 7.54
C ILE A 20 5.54 9.74 6.23
N SER A 21 4.48 8.93 6.30
CA SER A 21 3.78 8.41 5.12
C SER A 21 3.31 9.52 4.17
N LEU A 22 2.64 10.54 4.70
CA LEU A 22 2.14 11.65 3.90
C LEU A 22 3.28 12.46 3.26
N LEU A 23 4.43 12.59 3.93
CA LEU A 23 5.61 13.24 3.36
C LEU A 23 6.21 12.42 2.21
N PHE A 24 6.36 11.10 2.36
CA PHE A 24 6.79 10.23 1.26
C PHE A 24 5.80 10.21 0.10
N TYR A 25 4.49 10.29 0.38
CA TYR A 25 3.50 10.45 -0.67
C TYR A 25 3.69 11.75 -1.46
N GLY A 26 3.99 12.84 -0.75
CA GLY A 26 4.36 14.12 -1.36
C GLY A 26 5.58 14.00 -2.28
N LEU A 27 6.64 13.32 -1.84
CA LEU A 27 7.80 13.03 -2.69
C LEU A 27 7.39 12.23 -3.94
N CYS A 28 6.72 11.08 -3.74
CA CYS A 28 6.30 10.18 -4.80
C CYS A 28 5.43 10.88 -5.86
N ILE A 29 4.42 11.66 -5.46
CA ILE A 29 3.51 12.33 -6.41
C ILE A 29 4.23 13.42 -7.21
N MET A 30 5.17 14.15 -6.58
CA MET A 30 6.00 15.12 -7.29
C MET A 30 6.90 14.42 -8.31
N GLU A 31 7.61 13.37 -7.91
CA GLU A 31 8.47 12.59 -8.81
C GLU A 31 7.70 12.00 -10.00
N GLY A 32 6.51 11.47 -9.75
CA GLY A 32 5.61 10.99 -10.80
C GLY A 32 5.30 12.08 -11.83
N MET A 33 5.06 13.31 -11.36
CA MET A 33 4.80 14.45 -12.25
C MET A 33 6.05 14.97 -12.97
N ILE A 34 7.23 14.91 -12.35
CA ILE A 34 8.48 15.25 -13.04
C ILE A 34 8.75 14.23 -14.15
N MET A 35 8.58 12.93 -13.89
CA MET A 35 8.66 11.89 -14.93
C MET A 35 7.62 12.09 -16.04
N ARG A 36 6.40 12.52 -15.68
CA ARG A 36 5.36 12.84 -16.67
C ARG A 36 5.75 14.06 -17.51
N GLY A 37 6.34 15.08 -16.88
CA GLY A 37 6.87 16.27 -17.56
C GLY A 37 7.91 15.89 -18.62
N GLN A 38 8.84 14.99 -18.29
CA GLN A 38 9.83 14.47 -19.25
C GLN A 38 9.16 13.82 -20.47
N GLN A 39 8.04 13.11 -20.28
CA GLN A 39 7.31 12.47 -21.37
C GLN A 39 6.51 13.44 -22.25
N ILE A 40 6.30 14.69 -21.83
CA ILE A 40 5.60 15.71 -22.63
C ILE A 40 6.53 16.85 -23.08
N SER A 41 7.80 16.51 -23.32
CA SER A 41 8.82 17.40 -23.89
C SER A 41 9.41 18.46 -22.96
N PHE A 42 9.21 18.36 -21.64
CA PHE A 42 10.03 19.14 -20.71
C PHE A 42 11.37 18.42 -20.51
N ASP A 43 12.48 19.03 -20.90
CA ASP A 43 13.81 18.49 -20.62
C ASP A 43 14.19 18.75 -19.15
N LEU A 44 13.73 17.85 -18.26
CA LEU A 44 13.85 17.99 -16.81
C LEU A 44 15.00 17.16 -16.23
N MET A 45 15.38 16.06 -16.89
CA MET A 45 16.42 15.17 -16.40
C MET A 45 17.06 14.31 -17.51
N GLU A 46 18.29 13.87 -17.25
CA GLU A 46 19.01 12.91 -18.08
C GLU A 46 18.35 11.52 -18.04
N ALA A 47 18.64 10.72 -19.08
CA ALA A 47 18.07 9.39 -19.30
C ALA A 47 18.28 8.43 -18.11
N ASP A 48 19.51 8.38 -17.60
CA ASP A 48 19.89 7.51 -16.50
C ASP A 48 19.13 7.86 -15.21
N HIS A 49 18.97 9.17 -14.94
CA HIS A 49 18.18 9.66 -13.82
C HIS A 49 16.70 9.34 -13.99
N TYR A 50 16.14 9.48 -15.21
CA TYR A 50 14.75 9.12 -15.48
C TYR A 50 14.43 7.67 -15.13
N PHE A 51 15.29 6.73 -15.55
CA PHE A 51 15.10 5.31 -15.22
C PHE A 51 15.38 5.00 -13.74
N ALA A 52 16.35 5.68 -13.13
CA ALA A 52 16.60 5.53 -11.69
C ALA A 52 15.41 6.01 -10.85
N LEU A 53 14.83 7.16 -11.22
CA LEU A 53 13.62 7.69 -10.59
C LEU A 53 12.42 6.77 -10.79
N MET A 54 12.28 6.19 -11.99
CA MET A 54 11.25 5.19 -12.28
C MET A 54 11.39 3.92 -11.42
N GLY A 55 12.61 3.57 -11.01
CA GLY A 55 12.85 2.50 -10.04
C GLY A 55 12.51 2.89 -8.60
N ALA A 56 12.90 4.09 -8.17
CA ALA A 56 12.70 4.58 -6.80
C ALA A 56 11.24 4.97 -6.49
N HIS A 57 10.55 5.62 -7.43
CA HIS A 57 9.18 6.11 -7.30
C HIS A 57 8.19 5.09 -6.71
N PRO A 58 8.05 3.86 -7.27
CA PRO A 58 7.14 2.87 -6.70
C PRO A 58 7.58 2.39 -5.30
N MET A 59 8.89 2.34 -5.01
CA MET A 59 9.37 1.97 -3.68
C MET A 59 8.98 3.02 -2.63
N VAL A 60 9.11 4.31 -2.97
CA VAL A 60 8.66 5.42 -2.11
C VAL A 60 7.14 5.41 -1.94
N GLY A 61 6.39 5.20 -3.04
CA GLY A 61 4.92 5.17 -3.01
C GLY A 61 4.35 4.02 -2.18
N ILE A 62 4.84 2.80 -2.40
CA ILE A 62 4.29 1.61 -1.74
C ILE A 62 4.81 1.49 -0.31
N PHE A 63 6.13 1.46 -0.12
CA PHE A 63 6.71 1.22 1.21
C PHE A 63 6.75 2.48 2.06
N GLY A 64 7.09 3.62 1.47
CA GLY A 64 7.19 4.90 2.18
C GLY A 64 5.84 5.52 2.50
N SER A 65 4.89 5.44 1.58
CA SER A 65 3.54 5.98 1.80
C SER A 65 2.55 4.90 2.25
N SER A 66 2.13 3.99 1.37
CA SER A 66 0.98 3.10 1.65
C SER A 66 1.21 2.17 2.85
N PHE A 67 2.32 1.44 2.91
CA PHE A 67 2.66 0.56 4.04
C PHE A 67 2.74 1.33 5.34
N MET A 68 3.47 2.46 5.36
CA MET A 68 3.60 3.25 6.59
C MET A 68 2.24 3.75 7.09
N LEU A 69 1.34 4.18 6.20
CA LEU A 69 0.00 4.63 6.61
C LEU A 69 -0.82 3.48 7.19
N VAL A 70 -0.79 2.32 6.53
CA VAL A 70 -1.49 1.11 6.98
C VAL A 70 -0.93 0.60 8.30
N PHE A 71 0.39 0.55 8.45
CA PHE A 71 1.04 0.12 9.68
C PHE A 71 0.70 1.03 10.85
N GLY A 72 0.73 2.35 10.64
CA GLY A 72 0.27 3.32 11.65
C GLY A 72 -1.18 3.10 12.04
N ALA A 73 -2.07 2.91 11.06
CA ALA A 73 -3.48 2.62 11.33
C ALA A 73 -3.67 1.31 12.11
N PHE A 74 -2.95 0.24 11.75
CA PHE A 74 -3.11 -1.07 12.40
C PHE A 74 -2.46 -1.15 13.76
N TYR A 75 -1.36 -0.44 14.01
CA TYR A 75 -0.82 -0.28 15.35
C TYR A 75 -1.84 0.33 16.31
N PHE A 76 -2.70 1.23 15.84
CA PHE A 76 -3.81 1.73 16.64
C PHE A 76 -5.01 0.78 16.68
N LEU A 77 -5.47 0.33 15.51
CA LEU A 77 -6.74 -0.38 15.35
C LEU A 77 -6.72 -1.79 15.95
N VAL A 78 -5.67 -2.56 15.76
CA VAL A 78 -5.59 -3.95 16.25
C VAL A 78 -5.74 -4.02 17.77
N PRO A 79 -4.89 -3.36 18.59
CA PRO A 79 -5.06 -3.37 20.04
C PRO A 79 -6.39 -2.76 20.48
N THR A 80 -6.86 -1.68 19.83
CA THR A 80 -8.12 -1.02 20.18
C THR A 80 -9.34 -1.93 19.98
N LEU A 81 -9.43 -2.60 18.81
CA LEU A 81 -10.55 -3.48 18.49
C LEU A 81 -10.52 -4.79 19.29
N MET A 82 -9.32 -5.29 19.60
CA MET A 82 -9.13 -6.47 20.44
C MET A 82 -9.24 -6.15 21.95
N LYS A 83 -9.30 -4.87 22.33
CA LYS A 83 -9.22 -4.40 23.71
C LYS A 83 -7.99 -4.94 24.46
N LYS A 84 -6.85 -4.97 23.77
CA LYS A 84 -5.56 -5.45 24.27
C LYS A 84 -4.53 -4.33 24.30
N SER A 85 -3.51 -4.49 25.13
CA SER A 85 -2.29 -3.69 25.01
C SER A 85 -1.49 -4.09 23.76
N LEU A 86 -0.84 -3.12 23.11
CA LEU A 86 0.12 -3.43 22.05
C LEU A 86 1.31 -4.18 22.66
N TYR A 87 1.74 -5.27 22.02
CA TYR A 87 2.80 -6.12 22.55
C TYR A 87 4.09 -5.36 22.86
N SER A 88 4.54 -4.49 21.94
CA SER A 88 5.69 -3.63 22.20
C SER A 88 5.57 -2.26 21.55
N GLN A 89 5.38 -1.24 22.38
CA GLN A 89 5.47 0.16 21.96
C GLN A 89 6.86 0.49 21.40
N LYS A 90 7.93 -0.03 22.01
CA LYS A 90 9.31 0.20 21.58
C LYS A 90 9.56 -0.35 20.17
N LEU A 91 9.04 -1.54 19.86
CA LEU A 91 9.18 -2.09 18.51
C LEU A 91 8.41 -1.27 17.47
N ALA A 92 7.24 -0.72 17.82
CA ALA A 92 6.51 0.18 16.93
C ALA A 92 7.29 1.48 16.62
N GLU A 93 7.99 2.03 17.61
CA GLU A 93 8.87 3.18 17.42
C GLU A 93 10.09 2.86 16.54
N ILE A 94 10.75 1.73 16.79
CA ILE A 94 11.86 1.28 15.94
C ILE A 94 11.37 1.07 14.50
N ASN A 95 10.18 0.49 14.34
CA ASN A 95 9.64 0.14 13.04
C ASN A 95 9.51 1.36 12.09
N TRP A 96 8.86 2.45 12.51
CA TRP A 96 8.69 3.59 11.59
C TRP A 96 10.03 4.20 11.18
N ILE A 97 11.00 4.22 12.10
CA ILE A 97 12.36 4.71 11.83
C ILE A 97 13.04 3.79 10.82
N THR A 98 13.04 2.47 11.06
CA THR A 98 13.64 1.48 10.17
C THR A 98 13.04 1.54 8.77
N MET A 99 11.71 1.63 8.66
CA MET A 99 11.01 1.83 7.38
C MET A 99 11.46 3.13 6.70
N ALA A 100 11.39 4.27 7.41
CA ALA A 100 11.73 5.56 6.83
C ALA A 100 13.19 5.64 6.35
N VAL A 101 14.14 5.15 7.16
CA VAL A 101 15.56 5.08 6.80
C VAL A 101 15.77 4.14 5.61
N GLY A 102 15.09 2.99 5.59
CA GLY A 102 15.15 2.05 4.47
C GLY A 102 14.68 2.67 3.16
N VAL A 103 13.51 3.34 3.17
CA VAL A 103 12.96 4.03 2.00
C VAL A 103 13.88 5.16 1.52
N VAL A 104 14.39 6.00 2.44
CA VAL A 104 15.36 7.06 2.07
C VAL A 104 16.62 6.44 1.45
N THR A 105 17.11 5.33 2.00
CA THR A 105 18.30 4.65 1.48
C THR A 105 18.07 4.10 0.06
N VAL A 106 16.94 3.44 -0.19
CA VAL A 106 16.55 2.99 -1.55
C VAL A 106 16.39 4.18 -2.49
N TRP A 107 15.77 5.26 -2.04
CA TRP A 107 15.61 6.48 -2.82
C TRP A 107 16.97 7.09 -3.19
N LEU A 108 17.91 7.17 -2.25
CA LEU A 108 19.28 7.64 -2.50
C LEU A 108 20.02 6.73 -3.50
N ALA A 109 19.77 5.42 -3.51
CA ALA A 109 20.33 4.50 -4.49
C ALA A 109 19.97 4.92 -5.93
N GLY A 110 18.71 5.29 -6.17
CA GLY A 110 18.26 5.81 -7.45
C GLY A 110 18.74 7.24 -7.70
N PHE A 111 18.39 8.16 -6.81
CA PHE A 111 18.59 9.60 -6.98
C PHE A 111 20.07 9.99 -7.05
N VAL A 112 20.90 9.49 -6.14
CA VAL A 112 22.33 9.85 -6.05
C VAL A 112 23.21 8.87 -6.83
N PHE A 113 22.97 7.57 -6.66
CA PHE A 113 23.86 6.53 -7.20
C PHE A 113 23.41 5.94 -8.54
N ARG A 114 22.33 6.44 -9.14
CA ARG A 114 21.83 6.05 -10.46
C ARG A 114 21.50 4.55 -10.58
N TYR A 115 21.03 3.93 -9.50
CA TYR A 115 20.50 2.57 -9.56
C TYR A 115 19.19 2.54 -10.33
N ALA A 116 19.15 1.84 -11.47
CA ALA A 116 18.05 1.88 -12.43
C ALA A 116 17.58 0.49 -12.89
N ALA A 117 17.73 -0.54 -12.05
CA ALA A 117 17.27 -1.91 -12.36
C ALA A 117 15.73 -2.07 -12.34
N LEU A 118 15.01 -0.95 -12.12
CA LEU A 118 13.58 -0.84 -11.88
C LEU A 118 13.15 -1.60 -10.62
N TYR A 119 11.90 -1.42 -10.18
CA TYR A 119 11.37 -2.15 -9.01
C TYR A 119 11.32 -3.68 -9.22
N THR A 120 11.40 -4.15 -10.47
CA THR A 120 11.39 -5.58 -10.82
C THR A 120 12.75 -6.26 -10.65
N ASN A 121 13.85 -5.49 -10.63
CA ASN A 121 15.21 -6.00 -10.41
C ASN A 121 15.54 -7.28 -11.19
N TYR A 122 15.18 -7.38 -12.48
CA TYR A 122 15.28 -8.66 -13.20
C TYR A 122 16.72 -9.15 -13.33
N TRP A 123 16.98 -10.34 -12.81
CA TRP A 123 18.28 -10.99 -12.88
C TRP A 123 18.75 -11.22 -14.34
N PRO A 124 20.04 -11.02 -14.66
CA PRO A 124 21.14 -10.60 -13.77
C PRO A 124 21.40 -9.09 -13.74
N LEU A 125 20.50 -8.27 -14.33
CA LEU A 125 20.70 -6.83 -14.55
C LEU A 125 21.21 -6.05 -13.31
N PRO A 126 20.67 -6.25 -12.08
CA PRO A 126 21.16 -5.58 -10.88
C PRO A 126 22.66 -5.73 -10.63
N VAL A 127 23.23 -6.89 -10.97
CA VAL A 127 24.60 -7.26 -10.59
C VAL A 127 25.60 -7.13 -11.73
N THR A 128 25.15 -6.91 -12.97
CA THR A 128 26.03 -6.76 -14.14
C THR A 128 26.17 -5.32 -14.62
N GLU A 129 25.09 -4.53 -14.58
CA GLU A 129 25.07 -3.21 -15.23
C GLU A 129 25.33 -2.03 -14.28
N PHE A 130 25.27 -2.26 -12.97
CA PHE A 130 25.28 -1.18 -11.98
C PHE A 130 26.57 -1.13 -11.19
N LYS A 131 26.92 0.09 -10.76
CA LYS A 131 28.09 0.33 -9.92
C LYS A 131 27.97 -0.43 -8.60
N PRO A 132 29.08 -0.94 -8.02
CA PRO A 132 29.03 -1.70 -6.77
C PRO A 132 28.34 -0.92 -5.63
N ILE A 133 28.60 0.40 -5.56
CA ILE A 133 28.00 1.29 -4.57
C ILE A 133 26.49 1.46 -4.75
N SER A 134 25.99 1.52 -5.98
CA SER A 134 24.56 1.74 -6.21
C SER A 134 23.75 0.50 -5.84
N LEU A 135 24.26 -0.69 -6.19
CA LEU A 135 23.71 -1.98 -5.76
C LEU A 135 23.77 -2.15 -4.23
N LEU A 136 24.90 -1.80 -3.60
CA LEU A 136 25.06 -1.89 -2.15
C LEU A 136 24.01 -1.06 -1.41
N VAL A 137 23.84 0.21 -1.82
CA VAL A 137 22.92 1.14 -1.19
C VAL A 137 21.47 0.67 -1.40
N PHE A 138 21.12 0.24 -2.62
CA PHE A 138 19.79 -0.31 -2.90
C PHE A 138 19.49 -1.55 -2.04
N ALA A 139 20.38 -2.54 -2.04
CA ALA A 139 20.22 -3.79 -1.29
C ALA A 139 20.10 -3.53 0.21
N THR A 140 20.94 -2.65 0.76
CA THR A 140 20.89 -2.26 2.18
C THR A 140 19.57 -1.58 2.53
N GLY A 141 19.13 -0.62 1.70
CA GLY A 141 17.86 0.06 1.90
C GLY A 141 16.68 -0.90 1.86
N ASN A 142 16.66 -1.83 0.90
CA ASN A 142 15.57 -2.80 0.78
C ASN A 142 15.56 -3.80 1.95
N ILE A 143 16.73 -4.25 2.43
CA ILE A 143 16.83 -5.08 3.64
C ILE A 143 16.25 -4.35 4.85
N LEU A 144 16.52 -3.05 5.00
CA LEU A 144 15.94 -2.25 6.09
C LEU A 144 14.42 -2.16 5.97
N ILE A 145 13.88 -1.90 4.77
CA ILE A 145 12.43 -1.91 4.54
C ILE A 145 11.83 -3.27 4.95
N MET A 146 12.37 -4.37 4.42
CA MET A 146 11.87 -5.72 4.74
C MET A 146 12.00 -6.06 6.22
N THR A 147 13.05 -5.56 6.89
CA THR A 147 13.20 -5.68 8.34
C THR A 147 12.11 -4.91 9.09
N GLY A 148 11.78 -3.69 8.67
CA GLY A 148 10.64 -2.94 9.21
C GLY A 148 9.32 -3.70 9.05
N VAL A 149 9.08 -4.26 7.86
CA VAL A 149 7.92 -5.12 7.60
C VAL A 149 7.88 -6.33 8.55
N MET A 150 9.00 -7.03 8.75
CA MET A 150 9.06 -8.15 9.70
C MET A 150 8.81 -7.71 11.15
N ILE A 151 9.33 -6.53 11.57
CA ILE A 151 9.07 -5.97 12.90
C ILE A 151 7.57 -5.70 13.07
N PHE A 152 6.92 -5.11 12.05
CA PHE A 152 5.48 -4.91 12.04
C PHE A 152 4.72 -6.22 12.22
N CYS A 153 4.97 -7.20 11.34
CA CYS A 153 4.30 -8.49 11.36
C CYS A 153 4.46 -9.16 12.72
N TYR A 154 5.68 -9.23 13.25
CA TYR A 154 5.94 -9.80 14.56
C TYR A 154 5.15 -9.10 15.68
N ASN A 155 5.17 -7.76 15.72
CA ASN A 155 4.53 -7.00 16.79
C ASN A 155 3.00 -7.15 16.76
N ILE A 156 2.39 -7.17 15.57
CA ILE A 156 0.94 -7.40 15.40
C ILE A 156 0.58 -8.85 15.76
N PHE A 157 1.31 -9.84 15.27
CA PHE A 157 1.08 -11.25 15.62
C PHE A 157 1.18 -11.47 17.12
N ALA A 158 2.22 -10.92 17.75
CA ALA A 158 2.39 -11.00 19.19
C ALA A 158 1.25 -10.29 19.93
N THR A 159 0.77 -9.14 19.44
CA THR A 159 -0.38 -8.44 20.04
C THR A 159 -1.66 -9.28 19.99
N VAL A 160 -1.91 -9.98 18.88
CA VAL A 160 -3.09 -10.85 18.74
C VAL A 160 -3.02 -12.05 19.68
N PHE A 161 -1.87 -12.74 19.74
CA PHE A 161 -1.74 -14.04 20.40
C PHE A 161 -1.12 -14.02 21.80
N HIS A 162 -0.54 -12.91 22.24
CA HIS A 162 0.02 -12.83 23.58
C HIS A 162 -1.10 -12.95 24.63
N ARG A 163 -0.81 -13.73 25.68
CA ARG A 163 -1.78 -14.23 26.66
C ARG A 163 -1.94 -13.36 27.90
N SER A 164 -1.28 -12.20 27.97
CA SER A 164 -1.42 -11.32 29.14
C SER A 164 -2.87 -10.88 29.38
N ASP A 165 -3.68 -10.79 28.31
CA ASP A 165 -4.96 -10.10 28.34
C ASP A 165 -6.18 -10.99 27.93
N THR A 166 -5.99 -12.29 27.61
CA THR A 166 -7.09 -13.21 27.22
C THR A 166 -6.93 -14.64 27.75
N GLU A 167 -8.01 -15.20 28.31
CA GLU A 167 -8.09 -16.61 28.76
C GLU A 167 -8.27 -17.62 27.61
N GLU A 168 -8.58 -17.16 26.39
CA GLU A 168 -8.89 -18.02 25.26
C GLU A 168 -7.70 -18.92 24.83
N PRO A 169 -7.94 -20.21 24.49
CA PRO A 169 -6.90 -21.09 24.01
C PRO A 169 -6.39 -20.68 22.61
N MET A 170 -5.11 -20.94 22.35
CA MET A 170 -4.43 -20.57 21.10
C MET A 170 -5.09 -21.19 19.84
N GLY A 171 -5.56 -22.43 19.94
CA GLY A 171 -6.15 -23.16 18.81
C GLY A 171 -7.39 -22.46 18.23
N PRO A 172 -8.43 -22.18 19.03
CA PRO A 172 -9.60 -21.42 18.59
C PRO A 172 -9.27 -20.02 18.04
N LEU A 173 -8.33 -19.30 18.66
CA LEU A 173 -7.88 -17.99 18.16
C LEU A 173 -7.24 -18.11 16.77
N LEU A 174 -6.36 -19.08 16.55
CA LEU A 174 -5.76 -19.34 15.24
C LEU A 174 -6.82 -19.70 14.18
N LYS A 175 -7.78 -20.56 14.52
CA LYS A 175 -8.88 -20.92 13.61
C LYS A 175 -9.70 -19.69 13.20
N SER A 176 -9.99 -18.80 14.14
CA SER A 176 -10.71 -17.55 13.84
C SER A 176 -9.84 -16.57 13.05
N ALA A 177 -8.55 -16.49 13.35
CA ALA A 177 -7.59 -15.60 12.69
C ALA A 177 -7.41 -15.88 11.20
N VAL A 178 -7.46 -17.16 10.81
CA VAL A 178 -7.39 -17.55 9.39
C VAL A 178 -8.77 -17.59 8.71
N GLY A 179 -9.86 -17.33 9.43
CA GLY A 179 -11.22 -17.34 8.87
C GLY A 179 -11.86 -18.73 8.70
N LEU A 180 -11.29 -19.78 9.31
CA LEU A 180 -11.82 -21.16 9.23
C LEU A 180 -13.21 -21.29 9.88
N ASP A 181 -13.47 -20.47 10.90
CA ASP A 181 -14.79 -20.35 11.52
C ASP A 181 -15.89 -19.95 10.53
N GLY A 182 -15.57 -19.15 9.50
CA GLY A 182 -16.46 -18.80 8.41
C GLY A 182 -17.01 -20.03 7.68
N PHE A 183 -16.13 -20.94 7.25
CA PHE A 183 -16.53 -22.19 6.59
C PHE A 183 -17.35 -23.09 7.51
N VAL A 184 -16.90 -23.26 8.76
CA VAL A 184 -17.61 -24.07 9.75
C VAL A 184 -19.02 -23.53 9.96
N ASN A 185 -19.18 -22.22 10.08
CA ASN A 185 -20.47 -21.57 10.27
C ASN A 185 -21.37 -21.61 9.03
N VAL A 186 -20.81 -21.48 7.83
CA VAL A 186 -21.56 -21.66 6.57
C VAL A 186 -22.08 -23.10 6.47
N TYR A 187 -21.23 -24.09 6.76
CA TYR A 187 -21.60 -25.51 6.76
C TYR A 187 -22.66 -25.85 7.82
N ARG A 188 -22.48 -25.37 9.06
CA ARG A 188 -23.46 -25.51 10.14
C ARG A 188 -24.82 -24.94 9.74
N ARG A 189 -24.84 -23.72 9.19
CA ARG A 189 -26.07 -23.09 8.70
C ARG A 189 -26.75 -23.92 7.63
N TRP A 190 -25.99 -24.47 6.68
CA TRP A 190 -26.54 -25.36 5.64
C TRP A 190 -27.16 -26.64 6.21
N ARG A 191 -26.59 -27.17 7.30
CA ARG A 191 -27.14 -28.30 8.06
C ARG A 191 -28.26 -27.94 9.05
N GLY A 192 -28.67 -26.68 9.11
CA GLY A 192 -29.66 -26.19 10.08
C GLY A 192 -29.16 -26.16 11.53
N GLU A 193 -27.85 -26.25 11.75
CA GLU A 193 -27.21 -26.17 13.07
C GLU A 193 -27.04 -24.71 13.52
N LYS A 194 -26.88 -24.52 14.83
CA LYS A 194 -26.64 -23.19 15.42
C LYS A 194 -25.29 -22.64 14.97
N VAL A 195 -25.29 -21.43 14.44
CA VAL A 195 -24.09 -20.67 14.08
C VAL A 195 -23.46 -20.11 15.36
N GLU A 196 -22.15 -20.27 15.53
CA GLU A 196 -21.41 -19.73 16.67
C GLU A 196 -20.84 -18.34 16.32
N GLU A 197 -20.76 -17.45 17.31
CA GLU A 197 -20.14 -16.13 17.11
C GLU A 197 -18.62 -16.27 17.03
N PRO A 198 -17.97 -15.79 15.95
CA PRO A 198 -16.52 -15.79 15.82
C PRO A 198 -15.80 -15.07 16.98
N LEU A 199 -14.63 -15.59 17.37
CA LEU A 199 -13.83 -15.02 18.47
C LEU A 199 -13.19 -13.68 18.12
N MET A 200 -12.71 -13.53 16.88
CA MET A 200 -12.09 -12.28 16.41
C MET A 200 -13.06 -11.50 15.53
N PRO A 201 -13.05 -10.16 15.52
CA PRO A 201 -13.81 -9.38 14.53
C PRO A 201 -13.29 -9.60 13.10
N LEU A 202 -14.17 -9.58 12.09
CA LEU A 202 -13.79 -9.80 10.68
C LEU A 202 -12.66 -8.84 10.19
N PRO A 203 -12.65 -7.54 10.55
CA PRO A 203 -11.53 -6.68 10.18
C PRO A 203 -10.17 -7.17 10.70
N ILE A 204 -10.13 -7.75 11.91
CA ILE A 204 -8.90 -8.31 12.48
C ILE A 204 -8.46 -9.57 11.73
N VAL A 205 -9.41 -10.39 11.25
CA VAL A 205 -9.11 -11.55 10.39
C VAL A 205 -8.47 -11.10 9.07
N ALA A 206 -9.01 -10.06 8.44
CA ALA A 206 -8.43 -9.50 7.21
C ALA A 206 -7.02 -8.92 7.44
N ILE A 207 -6.83 -8.17 8.54
CA ILE A 207 -5.50 -7.68 8.94
C ILE A 207 -4.55 -8.84 9.18
N PHE A 208 -4.97 -9.86 9.93
CA PHE A 208 -4.12 -11.01 10.21
C PHE A 208 -3.70 -11.74 8.94
N ARG A 209 -4.66 -12.02 8.05
CA ARG A 209 -4.41 -12.68 6.76
C ARG A 209 -3.44 -11.87 5.91
N GLY A 210 -3.69 -10.57 5.71
CA GLY A 210 -2.78 -9.75 4.91
C GLY A 210 -1.38 -9.63 5.54
N THR A 211 -1.26 -9.77 6.87
CA THR A 211 0.04 -9.77 7.57
C THR A 211 0.85 -11.04 7.28
N ILE A 212 0.20 -12.18 7.01
CA ILE A 212 0.88 -13.41 6.55
C ILE A 212 1.53 -13.18 5.18
N ASP A 213 0.78 -12.66 4.22
CA ASP A 213 1.28 -12.41 2.86
C ASP A 213 2.41 -11.38 2.86
N THR A 214 2.23 -10.31 3.66
CA THR A 214 3.24 -9.28 3.88
C THR A 214 4.54 -9.84 4.50
N LEU A 215 4.44 -10.85 5.36
CA LEU A 215 5.61 -11.52 5.94
C LEU A 215 6.34 -12.38 4.90
N LEU A 216 5.60 -13.14 4.10
CA LEU A 216 6.17 -13.98 3.04
C LEU A 216 6.88 -13.13 1.98
N ASP A 217 6.28 -12.01 1.57
CA ASP A 217 6.92 -11.01 0.72
C ASP A 217 8.26 -10.53 1.31
N ALA A 218 8.27 -10.12 2.58
CA ALA A 218 9.47 -9.62 3.23
C ALA A 218 10.61 -10.65 3.27
N LEU A 219 10.27 -11.93 3.42
CA LEU A 219 11.26 -13.01 3.35
C LEU A 219 11.87 -13.16 1.96
N VAL A 220 11.04 -13.10 0.91
CA VAL A 220 11.50 -13.26 -0.47
C VAL A 220 12.32 -12.05 -0.92
N LEU A 221 11.78 -10.84 -0.80
CA LEU A 221 12.46 -9.63 -1.22
C LEU A 221 13.70 -9.35 -0.38
N GLY A 222 13.63 -9.64 0.92
CA GLY A 222 14.77 -9.54 1.84
C GLY A 222 15.87 -10.53 1.46
N GLY A 223 15.50 -11.79 1.21
CA GLY A 223 16.43 -12.83 0.76
C GLY A 223 17.14 -12.49 -0.55
N ILE A 224 16.40 -11.98 -1.54
CA ILE A 224 16.98 -11.54 -2.82
C ILE A 224 17.90 -10.32 -2.64
N SER A 225 17.54 -9.42 -1.72
CA SER A 225 18.41 -8.27 -1.40
C SER A 225 19.69 -8.68 -0.70
N ILE A 226 19.70 -9.76 0.07
CA ILE A 226 20.93 -10.34 0.63
C ILE A 226 21.82 -10.88 -0.49
N VAL A 227 21.25 -11.53 -1.51
CA VAL A 227 22.02 -11.96 -2.70
C VAL A 227 22.66 -10.75 -3.39
N PHE A 228 21.91 -9.67 -3.58
CA PHE A 228 22.45 -8.42 -4.16
C PHE A 228 23.55 -7.80 -3.30
N LEU A 229 23.39 -7.81 -1.98
CA LEU A 229 24.41 -7.33 -1.04
C LEU A 229 25.71 -8.13 -1.17
N ILE A 230 25.62 -9.46 -1.25
CA ILE A 230 26.78 -10.34 -1.45
C ILE A 230 27.47 -10.01 -2.78
N HIS A 231 26.71 -9.91 -3.88
CA HIS A 231 27.27 -9.52 -5.18
C HIS A 231 27.95 -8.15 -5.15
N ALA A 232 27.36 -7.16 -4.46
CA ALA A 232 27.96 -5.84 -4.31
C ALA A 232 29.33 -5.91 -3.61
N VAL A 233 29.47 -6.71 -2.55
CA VAL A 233 30.75 -6.90 -1.83
C VAL A 233 31.83 -7.48 -2.75
N PHE A 234 31.53 -8.53 -3.51
CA PHE A 234 32.49 -9.13 -4.45
C PHE A 234 32.84 -8.21 -5.62
N LEU A 235 31.90 -7.37 -6.06
CA LEU A 235 32.18 -6.33 -7.04
C LEU A 235 33.17 -5.29 -6.50
N PHE A 236 33.16 -4.96 -5.20
CA PHE A 236 34.16 -4.09 -4.58
C PHE A 236 35.55 -4.72 -4.47
N THR A 237 35.66 -6.05 -4.38
CA THR A 237 36.95 -6.74 -4.35
C THR A 237 37.59 -6.88 -5.73
N GLY A 238 36.87 -6.51 -6.80
CA GLY A 238 37.32 -6.68 -8.19
C GLY A 238 37.16 -8.10 -8.74
N GLU A 239 36.48 -8.98 -7.99
CA GLU A 239 36.30 -10.41 -8.32
C GLU A 239 34.81 -10.73 -8.37
N PRO A 240 34.09 -10.34 -9.45
CA PRO A 240 32.65 -10.53 -9.54
C PRO A 240 32.25 -12.00 -9.48
N LEU A 241 31.23 -12.32 -8.70
CA LEU A 241 30.64 -13.66 -8.67
C LEU A 241 29.99 -13.99 -10.02
N PRO A 242 30.02 -15.26 -10.46
CA PRO A 242 29.31 -15.68 -11.66
C PRO A 242 27.81 -15.44 -11.50
N THR A 243 27.10 -15.18 -12.61
CA THR A 243 25.64 -14.97 -12.60
C THR A 243 24.84 -16.18 -13.06
N THR A 244 25.52 -17.18 -13.62
CA THR A 244 24.93 -18.40 -14.21
C THR A 244 24.38 -19.38 -13.18
N TRP A 245 24.66 -19.21 -11.89
CA TRP A 245 24.13 -20.06 -10.83
C TRP A 245 22.63 -19.81 -10.58
N PHE A 246 22.12 -18.62 -10.92
CA PHE A 246 20.72 -18.27 -10.76
C PHE A 246 20.07 -18.13 -12.13
N ASP A 247 19.23 -19.11 -12.50
CA ASP A 247 18.45 -19.03 -13.72
C ASP A 247 17.48 -17.84 -13.68
N ALA A 248 17.42 -17.07 -14.77
CA ALA A 248 16.63 -15.84 -14.83
C ALA A 248 15.12 -16.08 -14.81
N LEU A 249 14.63 -17.21 -15.34
CA LEU A 249 13.22 -17.57 -15.27
C LEU A 249 12.83 -18.04 -13.87
N VAL A 250 13.71 -18.81 -13.22
CA VAL A 250 13.53 -19.19 -11.81
C VAL A 250 13.52 -17.94 -10.91
N TYR A 251 14.46 -17.02 -11.12
CA TYR A 251 14.48 -15.73 -10.41
C TYR A 251 13.15 -15.00 -10.57
N LYS A 252 12.66 -14.84 -11.80
CA LYS A 252 11.40 -14.15 -12.08
C LYS A 252 10.22 -14.79 -11.34
N ASN A 253 10.12 -16.12 -11.34
CA ASN A 253 9.05 -16.82 -10.62
C ASN A 253 9.14 -16.60 -9.12
N ILE A 254 10.33 -16.71 -8.51
CA ILE A 254 10.52 -16.46 -7.07
C ILE A 254 10.20 -15.00 -6.74
N TYR A 255 10.76 -14.05 -7.51
CA TYR A 255 10.61 -12.62 -7.26
C TYR A 255 9.15 -12.18 -7.39
N TRP A 256 8.44 -12.63 -8.44
CA TRP A 256 7.01 -12.32 -8.58
C TRP A 256 6.15 -13.05 -7.57
N TRP A 257 6.49 -14.28 -7.18
CA TRP A 257 5.78 -14.93 -6.08
C TRP A 257 5.85 -14.12 -4.79
N GLY A 258 6.98 -13.49 -4.46
CA GLY A 258 7.07 -12.55 -3.34
C GLY A 258 6.34 -11.23 -3.61
N LEU A 259 6.68 -10.57 -4.71
CA LEU A 259 6.22 -9.22 -5.01
C LEU A 259 4.69 -9.14 -5.23
N ASP A 260 4.07 -10.19 -5.76
CA ASP A 260 2.62 -10.24 -5.97
C ASP A 260 1.86 -10.29 -4.62
N LEU A 261 2.46 -10.90 -3.59
CA LEU A 261 1.90 -10.89 -2.24
C LEU A 261 1.83 -9.48 -1.62
N ILE A 262 2.58 -8.52 -2.15
CA ILE A 262 2.35 -7.10 -1.82
C ILE A 262 1.00 -6.64 -2.36
N ALA A 263 0.69 -6.94 -3.61
CA ALA A 263 -0.60 -6.60 -4.18
C ALA A 263 -1.72 -7.32 -3.41
N ASP A 264 -1.56 -8.60 -3.12
CA ASP A 264 -2.62 -9.37 -2.47
C ASP A 264 -2.79 -9.03 -1.00
N GLY A 265 -1.68 -8.84 -0.27
CA GLY A 265 -1.68 -8.48 1.14
C GLY A 265 -2.13 -7.04 1.36
N LEU A 266 -1.39 -6.08 0.80
CA LEU A 266 -1.65 -4.64 0.99
C LEU A 266 -2.86 -4.17 0.18
N VAL A 267 -2.87 -4.43 -1.13
CA VAL A 267 -3.79 -3.76 -2.06
C VAL A 267 -5.16 -4.43 -2.07
N LEU A 268 -5.25 -5.76 -1.99
CA LEU A 268 -6.53 -6.45 -1.95
C LEU A 268 -7.05 -6.59 -0.52
N ILE A 269 -6.25 -7.18 0.37
CA ILE A 269 -6.81 -7.75 1.60
C ILE A 269 -6.90 -6.78 2.76
N TYR A 270 -5.87 -5.94 2.95
CA TYR A 270 -5.99 -4.82 3.87
C TYR A 270 -7.06 -3.82 3.43
N VAL A 271 -7.26 -3.63 2.12
CA VAL A 271 -8.36 -2.81 1.57
C VAL A 271 -9.71 -3.43 1.90
N ALA A 272 -9.92 -4.72 1.61
CA ALA A 272 -11.16 -5.41 1.93
C ALA A 272 -11.47 -5.35 3.44
N GLY A 273 -10.47 -5.60 4.29
CA GLY A 273 -10.58 -5.45 5.74
C GLY A 273 -10.94 -4.03 6.17
N THR A 274 -10.35 -3.02 5.52
CA THR A 274 -10.65 -1.61 5.77
C THR A 274 -12.07 -1.26 5.35
N TRP A 275 -12.56 -1.78 4.22
CA TRP A 275 -13.94 -1.57 3.77
C TRP A 275 -14.96 -2.20 4.72
N TYR A 276 -14.70 -3.43 5.17
CA TYR A 276 -15.50 -4.10 6.19
C TYR A 276 -15.56 -3.30 7.49
N LEU A 277 -14.40 -2.81 7.97
CA LEU A 277 -14.33 -1.98 9.16
C LEU A 277 -15.11 -0.67 8.99
N LEU A 278 -14.85 0.07 7.91
CA LEU A 278 -15.49 1.36 7.65
C LEU A 278 -16.99 1.22 7.43
N ALA A 279 -17.46 0.17 6.75
CA ALA A 279 -18.88 -0.09 6.59
C ALA A 279 -19.55 -0.32 7.95
N GLY A 280 -18.93 -1.11 8.83
CA GLY A 280 -19.42 -1.30 10.21
C GLY A 280 -19.45 0.01 11.00
N LEU A 281 -18.35 0.78 10.99
CA LEU A 281 -18.25 2.06 11.72
C LEU A 281 -19.22 3.13 11.21
N ILE A 282 -19.40 3.25 9.89
CA ILE A 282 -20.27 4.25 9.27
C ILE A 282 -21.75 3.88 9.47
N SER A 283 -22.10 2.60 9.38
CA SER A 283 -23.49 2.15 9.46
C SER A 283 -23.97 1.89 10.89
N GLY A 284 -23.06 1.59 11.82
CA GLY A 284 -23.40 1.05 13.15
C GLY A 284 -24.02 -0.35 13.11
N ARG A 285 -23.87 -1.08 12.00
CA ARG A 285 -24.48 -2.41 11.78
C ARG A 285 -23.42 -3.50 11.70
N LYS A 286 -23.82 -4.74 12.02
CA LYS A 286 -23.04 -5.92 11.66
C LYS A 286 -22.98 -6.05 10.13
N LEU A 287 -21.85 -6.57 9.64
CA LEU A 287 -21.63 -6.73 8.20
C LEU A 287 -22.58 -7.75 7.59
N PHE A 288 -23.09 -7.43 6.40
CA PHE A 288 -23.88 -8.34 5.59
C PHE A 288 -23.03 -9.56 5.20
N MET A 289 -23.57 -10.78 5.36
CA MET A 289 -22.88 -12.03 5.01
C MET A 289 -21.48 -12.21 5.64
N GLU A 290 -21.27 -11.76 6.89
CA GLU A 290 -19.97 -11.80 7.58
C GLU A 290 -19.26 -13.17 7.50
N ASN A 291 -19.97 -14.29 7.73
CA ASN A 291 -19.38 -15.63 7.66
C ASN A 291 -18.91 -16.03 6.25
N VAL A 292 -19.56 -15.52 5.19
CA VAL A 292 -19.12 -15.75 3.81
C VAL A 292 -17.88 -14.92 3.52
N ALA A 293 -17.83 -13.67 3.97
CA ALA A 293 -16.64 -12.84 3.86
C ALA A 293 -15.44 -13.48 4.58
N ARG A 294 -15.64 -14.08 5.76
CA ARG A 294 -14.61 -14.87 6.47
C ARG A 294 -14.09 -16.04 5.65
N ALA A 295 -15.01 -16.86 5.12
CA ALA A 295 -14.65 -18.00 4.30
C ALA A 295 -13.88 -17.56 3.04
N ALA A 296 -14.32 -16.47 2.41
CA ALA A 296 -13.65 -15.88 1.25
C ALA A 296 -12.22 -15.43 1.58
N LEU A 297 -11.96 -14.81 2.73
CA LEU A 297 -10.61 -14.44 3.16
C LEU A 297 -9.67 -15.66 3.30
N LEU A 298 -10.19 -16.81 3.76
CA LEU A 298 -9.40 -18.05 3.84
C LEU A 298 -9.11 -18.62 2.44
N VAL A 299 -10.11 -18.65 1.55
CA VAL A 299 -9.90 -19.07 0.16
C VAL A 299 -8.85 -18.20 -0.50
N GLU A 300 -8.97 -16.90 -0.30
CA GLU A 300 -8.09 -15.90 -0.89
C GLU A 300 -6.64 -16.05 -0.42
N LEU A 301 -6.39 -16.55 0.80
CA LEU A 301 -5.03 -16.90 1.25
C LEU A 301 -4.37 -17.97 0.36
N VAL A 302 -5.13 -18.94 -0.13
CA VAL A 302 -4.59 -19.98 -1.00
C VAL A 302 -4.52 -19.49 -2.45
N VAL A 303 -5.49 -18.70 -2.88
CA VAL A 303 -5.52 -18.11 -4.23
C VAL A 303 -4.33 -17.18 -4.45
N SER A 304 -4.07 -16.23 -3.54
CA SER A 304 -2.96 -15.26 -3.65
C SER A 304 -1.60 -15.93 -3.85
N TRP A 305 -1.37 -17.04 -3.18
CA TRP A 305 -0.10 -17.77 -3.30
C TRP A 305 0.10 -18.47 -4.65
N ASN A 306 -0.91 -18.44 -5.52
CA ASN A 306 -0.97 -19.18 -6.78
C ASN A 306 -1.28 -18.32 -8.01
N VAL A 307 -1.23 -16.98 -7.93
CA VAL A 307 -1.56 -16.08 -9.06
C VAL A 307 -0.36 -15.43 -9.75
N TRP A 308 0.81 -15.41 -9.10
CA TRP A 308 1.99 -14.62 -9.54
C TRP A 308 2.41 -14.77 -11.00
N ALA A 309 2.11 -15.91 -11.63
CA ALA A 309 2.48 -16.15 -13.02
C ALA A 309 1.74 -15.23 -14.00
N HIS A 310 0.69 -14.51 -13.58
CA HIS A 310 0.02 -13.51 -14.41
C HIS A 310 0.96 -12.35 -14.80
N HIS A 311 2.03 -12.10 -14.03
CA HIS A 311 3.09 -11.14 -14.39
C HIS A 311 4.05 -11.66 -15.47
N LEU A 312 3.99 -12.97 -15.76
CA LEU A 312 4.92 -13.70 -16.63
C LEU A 312 4.26 -14.28 -17.89
N LEU A 313 3.02 -13.88 -18.20
CA LEU A 313 2.27 -14.37 -19.36
C LEU A 313 2.98 -14.10 -20.70
N ALA A 314 3.58 -12.92 -20.85
CA ALA A 314 4.35 -12.56 -22.04
C ALA A 314 5.74 -13.21 -22.11
N ASP A 315 6.25 -13.78 -21.01
CA ASP A 315 7.59 -14.39 -20.96
C ASP A 315 7.59 -15.71 -21.75
N GLN A 316 8.31 -15.75 -22.88
CA GLN A 316 8.28 -16.91 -23.77
C GLN A 316 8.88 -18.17 -23.14
N ALA A 317 9.80 -18.02 -22.19
CA ALA A 317 10.41 -19.16 -21.50
C ALA A 317 9.46 -19.78 -20.45
N GLN A 318 8.46 -19.02 -19.98
CA GLN A 318 7.52 -19.49 -18.97
C GLN A 318 6.64 -20.62 -19.53
N TRP A 319 6.44 -21.64 -18.72
CA TRP A 319 5.73 -22.85 -19.11
C TRP A 319 4.24 -22.56 -19.35
N ASN A 320 3.68 -23.08 -20.45
CA ASN A 320 2.31 -22.75 -20.85
C ASN A 320 1.25 -23.13 -19.81
N TRP A 321 1.45 -24.24 -19.07
CA TRP A 321 0.50 -24.61 -18.02
C TRP A 321 0.54 -23.63 -16.83
N MET A 322 1.69 -23.03 -16.50
CA MET A 322 1.78 -21.96 -15.51
C MET A 322 1.04 -20.71 -15.97
N LYS A 323 1.17 -20.36 -17.25
CA LYS A 323 0.46 -19.20 -17.84
C LYS A 323 -1.06 -19.37 -17.77
N ILE A 324 -1.56 -20.56 -18.10
CA ILE A 324 -3.00 -20.83 -18.12
C ILE A 324 -3.53 -21.05 -16.69
N LEU A 325 -2.94 -21.95 -15.91
CA LEU A 325 -3.48 -22.30 -14.61
C LEU A 325 -3.31 -21.17 -13.61
N SER A 326 -2.07 -20.79 -13.30
CA SER A 326 -1.78 -19.72 -12.33
C SER A 326 -2.12 -18.35 -12.92
N GLY A 327 -1.64 -18.07 -14.13
CA GLY A 327 -1.73 -16.73 -14.72
C GLY A 327 -3.13 -16.29 -15.15
N GLU A 328 -3.98 -17.20 -15.66
CA GLU A 328 -5.36 -16.87 -16.07
C GLU A 328 -6.40 -17.41 -15.09
N MET A 329 -6.44 -18.73 -14.89
CA MET A 329 -7.56 -19.40 -14.20
C MET A 329 -7.62 -19.06 -12.72
N VAL A 330 -6.48 -19.12 -12.01
CA VAL A 330 -6.43 -18.77 -10.58
C VAL A 330 -6.63 -17.26 -10.39
N THR A 331 -6.01 -16.41 -11.23
CA THR A 331 -6.24 -14.96 -11.21
C THR A 331 -7.72 -14.59 -11.39
N ALA A 332 -8.48 -15.33 -12.20
CA ALA A 332 -9.92 -15.10 -12.34
C ALA A 332 -10.71 -15.35 -11.04
N PHE A 333 -10.20 -16.13 -10.08
CA PHE A 333 -10.84 -16.28 -8.76
C PHE A 333 -10.72 -15.02 -7.90
N GLU A 334 -9.69 -14.19 -8.08
CA GLU A 334 -9.54 -12.92 -7.35
C GLU A 334 -10.67 -11.94 -7.67
N LEU A 335 -11.26 -12.05 -8.87
CA LEU A 335 -12.45 -11.29 -9.25
C LEU A 335 -13.64 -11.66 -8.36
N VAL A 336 -13.78 -12.95 -8.02
CA VAL A 336 -14.88 -13.44 -7.19
C VAL A 336 -14.73 -12.94 -5.76
N THR A 337 -13.54 -13.06 -5.17
CA THR A 337 -13.28 -12.64 -3.79
C THR A 337 -13.36 -11.11 -3.65
N SER A 338 -12.80 -10.36 -4.60
CA SER A 338 -12.96 -8.90 -4.69
C SER A 338 -14.43 -8.49 -4.86
N GLY A 339 -15.17 -9.18 -5.73
CA GLY A 339 -16.59 -8.94 -5.96
C GLY A 339 -17.44 -9.15 -4.70
N ILE A 340 -17.15 -10.18 -3.91
CA ILE A 340 -17.78 -10.41 -2.60
C ILE A 340 -17.47 -9.25 -1.66
N ALA A 341 -16.23 -8.76 -1.59
CA ALA A 341 -15.86 -7.64 -0.72
C ALA A 341 -16.62 -6.35 -1.08
N ILE A 342 -16.71 -6.03 -2.37
CA ILE A 342 -17.49 -4.89 -2.86
C ILE A 342 -18.97 -5.06 -2.49
N PHE A 343 -19.55 -6.22 -2.80
CA PHE A 343 -20.97 -6.47 -2.59
C PHE A 343 -21.36 -6.43 -1.10
N VAL A 344 -20.62 -7.12 -0.24
CA VAL A 344 -20.83 -7.12 1.22
C VAL A 344 -20.79 -5.70 1.78
N THR A 345 -19.80 -4.92 1.38
CA THR A 345 -19.61 -3.54 1.85
C THR A 345 -20.78 -2.65 1.39
N LEU A 346 -21.09 -2.65 0.09
CA LEU A 346 -22.16 -1.82 -0.46
C LEU A 346 -23.54 -2.22 0.06
N LYS A 347 -23.82 -3.52 0.21
CA LYS A 347 -25.08 -4.01 0.76
C LYS A 347 -25.27 -3.60 2.22
N THR A 348 -24.20 -3.69 3.02
CA THR A 348 -24.22 -3.24 4.42
C THR A 348 -24.55 -1.74 4.51
N LEU A 349 -23.90 -0.90 3.69
CA LEU A 349 -24.18 0.53 3.63
C LEU A 349 -25.59 0.84 3.11
N HIS A 350 -26.05 0.09 2.11
CA HIS A 350 -27.38 0.25 1.52
C HIS A 350 -28.50 0.03 2.54
N ASP A 351 -28.35 -0.99 3.39
CA ASP A 351 -29.32 -1.35 4.44
C ASP A 351 -29.35 -0.34 5.59
N ALA A 352 -28.29 0.47 5.71
CA ALA A 352 -28.17 1.52 6.72
C ALA A 352 -28.70 2.88 6.24
N ARG A 353 -29.24 2.98 5.02
CA ARG A 353 -29.75 4.24 4.49
C ARG A 353 -30.94 4.77 5.30
N PRO A 354 -31.10 6.11 5.39
CA PRO A 354 -30.29 7.14 4.74
C PRO A 354 -28.93 7.36 5.43
N LEU A 355 -27.86 7.48 4.64
CA LEU A 355 -26.51 7.79 5.12
C LEU A 355 -26.13 9.22 4.75
N LYS A 356 -25.48 9.92 5.67
CA LYS A 356 -24.89 11.23 5.40
C LYS A 356 -23.57 11.05 4.64
N MET A 357 -23.38 11.80 3.56
CA MET A 357 -22.12 11.81 2.79
C MET A 357 -21.00 12.53 3.55
N THR A 358 -20.52 11.91 4.61
CA THR A 358 -19.32 12.32 5.34
C THR A 358 -18.06 12.05 4.52
N PRO A 359 -16.91 12.66 4.86
CA PRO A 359 -15.66 12.40 4.14
C PRO A 359 -15.33 10.90 4.08
N GLN A 360 -15.46 10.18 5.20
CA GLN A 360 -15.15 8.75 5.27
C GLN A 360 -15.98 7.95 4.26
N LEU A 361 -17.29 8.22 4.17
CA LEU A 361 -18.17 7.56 3.21
C LEU A 361 -17.84 7.93 1.76
N LYS A 362 -17.60 9.23 1.47
CA LYS A 362 -17.24 9.67 0.11
C LYS A 362 -15.99 8.98 -0.39
N PHE A 363 -14.93 9.02 0.40
CA PHE A 363 -13.65 8.40 0.06
C PHE A 363 -13.75 6.87 -0.01
N LEU A 364 -14.52 6.22 0.88
CA LEU A 364 -14.80 4.78 0.78
C LEU A 364 -15.45 4.41 -0.55
N LEU A 365 -16.50 5.14 -0.96
CA LEU A 365 -17.17 4.92 -2.25
C LEU A 365 -16.24 5.23 -3.44
N GLY A 366 -15.38 6.25 -3.31
CA GLY A 366 -14.34 6.55 -4.29
C GLY A 366 -13.33 5.40 -4.45
N GLY A 367 -12.92 4.77 -3.35
CA GLY A 367 -12.04 3.59 -3.38
C GLY A 367 -12.71 2.40 -4.06
N ILE A 368 -13.96 2.10 -3.70
CA ILE A 368 -14.74 1.05 -4.35
C ILE A 368 -14.87 1.32 -5.86
N LEU A 369 -15.11 2.56 -6.26
CA LEU A 369 -15.16 2.95 -7.67
C LEU A 369 -13.81 2.72 -8.37
N GLY A 370 -12.69 3.15 -7.78
CA GLY A 370 -11.36 2.95 -8.34
C GLY A 370 -11.04 1.47 -8.60
N PHE A 371 -11.31 0.59 -7.63
CA PHE A 371 -11.18 -0.85 -7.83
C PHE A 371 -12.15 -1.39 -8.89
N SER A 372 -13.41 -0.94 -8.88
CA SER A 372 -14.41 -1.34 -9.88
C SER A 372 -14.01 -0.96 -11.31
N LEU A 373 -13.18 0.07 -11.50
CA LEU A 373 -12.64 0.46 -12.80
C LEU A 373 -11.34 -0.27 -13.14
N GLY A 374 -10.44 -0.46 -12.18
CA GLY A 374 -9.11 -1.06 -12.41
C GLY A 374 -9.09 -2.59 -12.48
N VAL A 375 -9.99 -3.27 -11.76
CA VAL A 375 -10.08 -4.75 -11.76
C VAL A 375 -10.48 -5.30 -13.14
N PRO A 376 -11.50 -4.78 -13.85
CA PRO A 376 -11.80 -5.23 -15.21
C PRO A 376 -10.60 -5.08 -16.17
N ALA A 377 -9.85 -3.97 -16.08
CA ALA A 377 -8.64 -3.79 -16.87
C ALA A 377 -7.55 -4.83 -16.55
N GLY A 378 -7.50 -5.30 -15.29
CA GLY A 378 -6.65 -6.38 -14.80
C GLY A 378 -7.01 -7.74 -15.40
N ILE A 379 -8.30 -8.08 -15.36
CA ILE A 379 -8.80 -9.33 -15.94
C ILE A 379 -8.58 -9.36 -17.45
N ILE A 380 -8.78 -8.23 -18.14
CA ILE A 380 -8.50 -8.12 -19.58
C ILE A 380 -7.01 -8.40 -19.85
N GLN A 381 -6.07 -7.82 -19.10
CA GLN A 381 -4.65 -8.09 -19.33
C GLN A 381 -4.18 -9.45 -18.81
N ALA A 382 -4.94 -10.11 -17.94
CA ALA A 382 -4.63 -11.45 -17.44
C ALA A 382 -4.96 -12.53 -18.48
N ASP A 383 -5.73 -12.23 -19.52
CA ASP A 383 -5.90 -13.09 -20.69
C ASP A 383 -4.62 -13.14 -21.54
N LEU A 384 -4.14 -14.34 -21.88
CA LEU A 384 -2.89 -14.57 -22.62
C LEU A 384 -2.92 -13.97 -24.04
N GLY A 385 -4.08 -13.85 -24.67
CA GLY A 385 -4.24 -13.19 -25.96
C GLY A 385 -4.03 -11.69 -25.83
N MET A 386 -4.76 -11.06 -24.92
CA MET A 386 -4.69 -9.63 -24.65
C MET A 386 -3.34 -9.23 -24.04
N ASN A 387 -2.75 -10.06 -23.18
CA ASN A 387 -1.44 -9.82 -22.59
C ASN A 387 -0.36 -9.63 -23.65
N ARG A 388 -0.42 -10.33 -24.78
CA ARG A 388 0.53 -10.13 -25.89
C ARG A 388 0.51 -8.71 -26.49
N ILE A 389 -0.62 -8.01 -26.36
CA ILE A 389 -0.83 -6.67 -26.89
C ILE A 389 -0.58 -5.62 -25.80
N LEU A 390 -1.04 -5.89 -24.58
CA LEU A 390 -1.07 -4.93 -23.48
C LEU A 390 0.17 -5.00 -22.58
N HIS A 391 0.90 -6.12 -22.57
CA HIS A 391 2.05 -6.28 -21.69
C HIS A 391 3.12 -5.23 -21.98
N ASN A 392 3.66 -4.64 -20.91
CA ASN A 392 4.65 -3.56 -20.99
C ASN A 392 4.19 -2.31 -21.78
N THR A 393 2.90 -2.09 -21.99
CA THR A 393 2.38 -0.79 -22.45
C THR A 393 1.95 0.09 -21.27
N GLN A 394 1.55 1.33 -21.56
CA GLN A 394 0.94 2.22 -20.57
C GLN A 394 -0.39 1.67 -20.03
N TRP A 395 -1.00 0.64 -20.63
CA TRP A 395 -2.22 0.00 -20.12
C TRP A 395 -2.01 -0.57 -18.71
N VAL A 396 -0.95 -1.36 -18.56
CA VAL A 396 -0.64 -2.07 -17.31
C VAL A 396 -0.52 -1.09 -16.15
N ILE A 397 0.15 0.02 -16.39
CA ILE A 397 0.43 1.01 -15.34
C ILE A 397 -0.67 2.06 -15.21
N GLY A 398 -1.34 2.44 -16.30
CA GLY A 398 -2.39 3.45 -16.32
C GLY A 398 -3.75 2.89 -15.96
N ALA A 399 -4.37 2.19 -16.91
CA ALA A 399 -5.74 1.67 -16.80
C ALA A 399 -5.91 0.67 -15.65
N HIS A 400 -4.87 -0.11 -15.35
CA HIS A 400 -4.91 -1.11 -14.30
C HIS A 400 -4.23 -0.63 -13.00
N ALA A 401 -2.90 -0.59 -12.94
CA ALA A 401 -2.20 -0.45 -11.67
C ALA A 401 -2.40 0.93 -11.01
N HIS A 402 -2.24 2.05 -11.71
CA HIS A 402 -2.50 3.38 -11.11
C HIS A 402 -3.98 3.60 -10.81
N MET A 403 -4.90 3.11 -11.64
CA MET A 403 -6.32 3.16 -11.31
C MET A 403 -6.60 2.47 -9.96
N GLN A 404 -6.05 1.28 -9.75
CA GLN A 404 -6.19 0.56 -8.49
C GLN A 404 -5.42 1.21 -7.33
N LEU A 405 -4.16 1.60 -7.52
CA LEU A 405 -3.31 2.12 -6.45
C LEU A 405 -3.67 3.54 -6.04
N LEU A 406 -3.85 4.43 -7.01
CA LEU A 406 -4.06 5.86 -6.72
C LEU A 406 -5.51 6.15 -6.36
N ILE A 407 -6.47 5.47 -6.98
CA ILE A 407 -7.90 5.72 -6.78
C ILE A 407 -8.44 4.66 -5.83
N GLY A 408 -8.29 3.37 -6.16
CA GLY A 408 -8.78 2.29 -5.33
C GLY A 408 -8.21 2.31 -3.89
N LEU A 409 -6.91 2.04 -3.77
CA LEU A 409 -6.18 2.03 -2.51
C LEU A 409 -6.09 3.44 -1.93
N GLY A 410 -5.64 4.43 -2.71
CA GLY A 410 -5.47 5.81 -2.24
C GLY A 410 -6.74 6.40 -1.59
N MET A 411 -7.90 6.29 -2.24
CA MET A 411 -9.16 6.76 -1.65
C MET A 411 -9.59 5.94 -0.44
N THR A 412 -9.32 4.64 -0.42
CA THR A 412 -9.57 3.80 0.77
C THR A 412 -8.71 4.25 1.95
N LEU A 413 -7.43 4.54 1.71
CA LEU A 413 -6.51 5.07 2.72
C LEU A 413 -6.95 6.44 3.21
N TYR A 414 -7.45 7.32 2.34
CA TYR A 414 -8.01 8.60 2.77
C TYR A 414 -9.32 8.44 3.56
N ALA A 415 -10.15 7.46 3.24
CA ALA A 415 -11.34 7.13 4.02
C ALA A 415 -10.96 6.74 5.45
N ALA A 416 -9.95 5.87 5.59
CA ALA A 416 -9.38 5.49 6.88
C ALA A 416 -8.74 6.68 7.59
N LEU A 417 -7.95 7.50 6.89
CA LEU A 417 -7.33 8.72 7.43
C LEU A 417 -8.39 9.65 8.02
N TYR A 418 -9.46 9.97 7.28
CA TYR A 418 -10.53 10.84 7.76
C TYR A 418 -11.40 10.21 8.85
N ALA A 419 -11.45 8.88 8.94
CA ALA A 419 -12.14 8.17 10.03
C ALA A 419 -11.31 8.19 11.33
N LEU A 420 -10.01 7.93 11.20
CA LEU A 420 -9.07 7.85 12.33
C LEU A 420 -8.59 9.22 12.81
N PHE A 421 -8.65 10.26 11.97
CA PHE A 421 -8.18 11.60 12.32
C PHE A 421 -8.67 12.08 13.70
N PRO A 422 -10.00 12.16 13.99
CA PRO A 422 -10.46 12.59 15.32
C PRO A 422 -10.03 11.62 16.43
N MET A 423 -10.00 10.31 16.17
CA MET A 423 -9.63 9.29 17.18
C MET A 423 -8.15 9.39 17.59
N LEU A 424 -7.27 9.72 16.64
CA LEU A 424 -5.83 9.84 16.87
C LEU A 424 -5.43 11.23 17.37
N THR A 425 -6.26 12.25 17.16
CA THR A 425 -5.95 13.65 17.49
C THR A 425 -6.83 14.21 18.61
N ASN A 426 -7.39 13.34 19.47
CA ASN A 426 -8.24 13.71 20.59
C ASN A 426 -9.40 14.66 20.19
N ASP A 427 -10.15 14.26 19.17
CA ASP A 427 -11.30 14.96 18.60
C ASP A 427 -11.00 16.35 18.02
N THR A 428 -9.75 16.60 17.62
CA THR A 428 -9.39 17.83 16.90
C THR A 428 -10.22 17.95 15.62
N PRO A 429 -10.98 19.06 15.42
CA PRO A 429 -11.77 19.23 14.21
C PRO A 429 -10.90 19.67 13.03
N LEU A 430 -11.23 19.17 11.83
CA LEU A 430 -10.69 19.71 10.58
C LEU A 430 -11.22 21.12 10.34
N LYS A 431 -10.32 22.06 10.04
CA LYS A 431 -10.66 23.49 9.87
C LYS A 431 -11.53 23.77 8.66
N SER A 432 -11.30 23.10 7.52
CA SER A 432 -12.00 23.41 6.27
C SER A 432 -12.69 22.20 5.67
N ARG A 433 -14.03 22.20 5.68
CA ARG A 433 -14.83 21.22 4.94
C ARG A 433 -14.73 21.41 3.42
N PHE A 434 -14.51 22.64 2.96
CA PHE A 434 -14.31 22.94 1.55
C PHE A 434 -13.07 22.23 1.02
N LEU A 435 -11.93 22.36 1.71
CA LEU A 435 -10.67 21.72 1.29
C LEU A 435 -10.76 20.19 1.31
N THR A 436 -11.47 19.60 2.27
CA THR A 436 -11.74 18.15 2.28
C THR A 436 -12.57 17.71 1.07
N ASN A 437 -13.60 18.47 0.70
CA ASN A 437 -14.41 18.16 -0.49
C ASN A 437 -13.65 18.40 -1.79
N PHE A 438 -12.83 19.46 -1.85
CA PHE A 438 -11.96 19.73 -2.99
C PHE A 438 -10.94 18.60 -3.15
N HIS A 439 -10.27 18.19 -2.07
CA HIS A 439 -9.36 17.03 -2.08
C HIS A 439 -10.05 15.79 -2.65
N PHE A 440 -11.26 15.47 -2.19
CA PHE A 440 -12.04 14.34 -2.72
C PHE A 440 -12.24 14.41 -4.23
N TRP A 441 -12.82 15.50 -4.74
CA TRP A 441 -13.14 15.61 -6.16
C TRP A 441 -11.92 15.76 -7.05
N ALA A 442 -10.94 16.57 -6.63
CA ALA A 442 -9.71 16.78 -7.39
C ALA A 442 -8.89 15.49 -7.49
N HIS A 443 -8.77 14.72 -6.40
CA HIS A 443 -8.08 13.43 -6.44
C HIS A 443 -8.84 12.39 -7.27
N LEU A 444 -10.18 12.35 -7.18
CA LEU A 444 -10.99 11.40 -7.94
C LEU A 444 -10.90 11.65 -9.45
N ILE A 445 -11.15 12.89 -9.86
CA ILE A 445 -11.15 13.30 -11.27
C ILE A 445 -9.72 13.24 -11.83
N GLY A 446 -8.74 13.73 -11.07
CA GLY A 446 -7.33 13.69 -11.46
C GLY A 446 -6.80 12.26 -11.60
N GLY A 447 -7.09 11.40 -10.63
CA GLY A 447 -6.65 10.00 -10.68
C GLY A 447 -7.26 9.22 -11.84
N ILE A 448 -8.60 9.30 -11.99
CA ILE A 448 -9.29 8.60 -13.08
C ILE A 448 -8.83 9.15 -14.44
N GLY A 449 -8.82 10.47 -14.60
CA GLY A 449 -8.44 11.11 -15.86
C GLY A 449 -7.01 10.76 -16.28
N MET A 450 -6.06 10.79 -15.33
CA MET A 450 -4.67 10.40 -15.60
C MET A 450 -4.57 8.94 -16.04
N SER A 451 -5.21 8.04 -15.28
CA SER A 451 -5.17 6.60 -15.54
C SER A 451 -5.82 6.23 -16.87
N VAL A 452 -6.92 6.89 -17.24
CA VAL A 452 -7.62 6.69 -18.52
C VAL A 452 -6.77 7.19 -19.70
N CYS A 453 -6.19 8.38 -19.62
CA CYS A 453 -5.30 8.90 -20.66
C CYS A 453 -4.11 7.96 -20.90
N MET A 454 -3.46 7.50 -19.83
CA MET A 454 -2.39 6.49 -19.93
C MET A 454 -2.89 5.17 -20.51
N GLY A 455 -4.10 4.74 -20.14
CA GLY A 455 -4.75 3.55 -20.68
C GLY A 455 -4.95 3.62 -22.19
N PHE A 456 -5.47 4.74 -22.71
CA PHE A 456 -5.63 4.96 -24.15
C PHE A 456 -4.29 4.92 -24.88
N ALA A 457 -3.27 5.62 -24.39
CA ALA A 457 -1.92 5.54 -24.95
C ALA A 457 -1.39 4.09 -24.98
N GLY A 458 -1.70 3.31 -23.95
CA GLY A 458 -1.33 1.90 -23.87
C GLY A 458 -2.04 1.01 -24.90
N MET A 459 -3.31 1.29 -25.20
CA MET A 459 -4.05 0.59 -26.26
C MET A 459 -3.53 0.96 -27.65
N ASP A 460 -3.05 2.20 -27.83
CA ASP A 460 -2.43 2.65 -29.08
C ASP A 460 -0.98 2.15 -29.22
N GLY A 461 -0.45 1.42 -28.23
CA GLY A 461 0.85 0.75 -28.28
C GLY A 461 2.00 1.51 -27.61
N MET A 462 1.73 2.55 -26.82
CA MET A 462 2.78 3.25 -26.07
C MET A 462 3.39 2.32 -25.01
N LEU A 463 4.67 2.00 -25.17
CA LEU A 463 5.43 1.20 -24.24
C LEU A 463 5.66 1.96 -22.92
N ARG A 464 5.74 1.21 -21.82
CA ARG A 464 6.25 1.72 -20.54
C ARG A 464 7.78 1.59 -20.51
N ARG A 465 8.43 2.31 -19.59
CA ARG A 465 9.90 2.28 -19.40
C ARG A 465 10.66 2.64 -20.68
N THR A 466 10.10 3.55 -21.47
CA THR A 466 10.69 4.06 -22.71
C THR A 466 10.62 5.57 -22.68
N MET A 467 11.70 6.24 -23.07
CA MET A 467 11.69 7.68 -23.30
C MET A 467 11.32 7.94 -24.75
N TYR A 468 10.29 8.75 -24.94
CA TYR A 468 9.86 9.21 -26.25
C TYR A 468 10.45 10.60 -26.50
N GLY A 469 10.88 10.87 -27.74
CA GLY A 469 11.30 12.21 -28.13
C GLY A 469 10.14 13.20 -28.11
N ALA A 470 10.42 14.49 -28.27
CA ALA A 470 9.42 15.55 -28.09
C ALA A 470 8.16 15.37 -28.98
N ASP A 471 8.37 14.89 -30.21
CA ASP A 471 7.30 14.58 -31.16
C ASP A 471 7.05 13.06 -31.19
N HIS A 472 5.97 12.62 -30.55
CA HIS A 472 5.53 11.23 -30.56
C HIS A 472 4.01 11.13 -30.69
N PRO A 473 3.46 10.06 -31.30
CA PRO A 473 2.03 9.95 -31.59
C PRO A 473 1.14 9.98 -30.34
N PHE A 474 1.65 9.55 -29.19
CA PHE A 474 0.92 9.51 -27.91
C PHE A 474 0.91 10.83 -27.12
N GLN A 475 1.41 11.93 -27.71
CA GLN A 475 1.54 13.22 -27.02
C GLN A 475 0.21 13.73 -26.43
N PRO A 476 -0.92 13.71 -27.18
CA PRO A 476 -2.19 14.17 -26.65
C PRO A 476 -2.60 13.45 -25.36
N GLU A 477 -2.43 12.13 -25.31
CA GLU A 477 -2.72 11.31 -24.15
C GLU A 477 -1.78 11.64 -22.98
N MET A 478 -0.49 11.84 -23.25
CA MET A 478 0.48 12.18 -22.20
C MET A 478 0.25 13.57 -21.62
N ILE A 479 -0.15 14.55 -22.45
CA ILE A 479 -0.55 15.89 -21.99
C ILE A 479 -1.81 15.79 -21.12
N GLY A 480 -2.80 15.00 -21.55
CA GLY A 480 -3.98 14.71 -20.74
C GLY A 480 -3.62 14.12 -19.38
N ALA A 481 -2.74 13.11 -19.38
CA ALA A 481 -2.24 12.50 -18.16
C ALA A 481 -1.51 13.52 -17.25
N ALA A 482 -0.75 14.44 -17.82
CA ALA A 482 -0.06 15.49 -17.07
C ALA A 482 -1.02 16.50 -16.41
N ILE A 483 -2.07 16.91 -17.12
CA ILE A 483 -3.09 17.85 -16.61
C ILE A 483 -3.84 17.20 -15.43
N PHE A 484 -4.32 15.98 -15.62
CA PHE A 484 -5.04 15.27 -14.57
C PHE A 484 -4.15 14.87 -13.39
N GLY A 485 -2.91 14.46 -13.64
CA GLY A 485 -1.93 14.19 -12.59
C GLY A 485 -1.60 15.45 -11.77
N SER A 486 -1.50 16.62 -12.41
CA SER A 486 -1.31 17.91 -11.73
C SER A 486 -2.48 18.24 -10.79
N LEU A 487 -3.72 17.89 -11.17
CA LEU A 487 -4.89 18.06 -10.31
C LEU A 487 -4.77 17.22 -9.02
N MET A 488 -4.17 16.03 -9.08
CA MET A 488 -3.89 15.22 -7.90
C MET A 488 -2.84 15.87 -6.98
N VAL A 489 -1.81 16.50 -7.54
CA VAL A 489 -0.82 17.27 -6.75
C VAL A 489 -1.53 18.40 -5.99
N VAL A 490 -2.40 19.15 -6.66
CA VAL A 490 -3.18 20.21 -6.01
C VAL A 490 -4.12 19.65 -4.94
N ALA A 491 -4.71 18.47 -5.18
CA ALA A 491 -5.54 17.77 -4.20
C ALA A 491 -4.75 17.40 -2.93
N TYR A 492 -3.54 16.86 -3.10
CA TYR A 492 -2.61 16.55 -2.02
C TYR A 492 -2.23 17.80 -1.22
N LEU A 493 -1.86 18.90 -1.89
CA LEU A 493 -1.51 20.16 -1.23
C LEU A 493 -2.68 20.73 -0.42
N ALA A 494 -3.91 20.66 -0.97
CA ALA A 494 -5.12 21.08 -0.27
C ALA A 494 -5.39 20.22 0.98
N MET A 495 -5.20 18.90 0.89
CA MET A 495 -5.31 18.00 2.03
C MET A 495 -4.27 18.34 3.10
N MET A 496 -2.99 18.44 2.72
CA MET A 496 -1.90 18.71 3.64
C MET A 496 -2.07 20.03 4.36
N TYR A 497 -2.43 21.10 3.63
CA TYR A 497 -2.70 22.39 4.23
C TYR A 497 -3.85 22.31 5.24
N ASN A 498 -4.94 21.60 4.91
CA ASN A 498 -6.07 21.44 5.83
C ASN A 498 -5.68 20.66 7.09
N ILE A 499 -4.93 19.57 6.96
CA ILE A 499 -4.46 18.75 8.10
C ILE A 499 -3.48 19.56 8.98
N ILE A 500 -2.43 20.13 8.37
CA ILE A 500 -1.39 20.88 9.09
C ILE A 500 -2.00 22.09 9.79
N SER A 501 -2.89 22.83 9.12
CA SER A 501 -3.55 23.98 9.74
C SER A 501 -4.47 23.56 10.90
N SER A 502 -5.08 22.38 10.85
CA SER A 502 -5.96 21.86 11.92
C SER A 502 -5.18 21.41 13.15
N ILE A 503 -4.08 20.67 12.94
CA ILE A 503 -3.18 20.20 14.00
C ILE A 503 -2.39 21.38 14.60
N GLY A 504 -1.86 22.26 13.75
CA GLY A 504 -0.99 23.37 14.11
C GLY A 504 0.50 22.96 14.16
N PRO A 505 1.45 23.88 13.88
CA PRO A 505 2.89 23.57 13.84
C PRO A 505 3.44 23.01 15.15
N ARG A 506 2.99 23.54 16.30
CA ARG A 506 3.37 23.02 17.63
C ARG A 506 2.85 21.61 17.86
N GLY A 507 1.59 21.32 17.50
CA GLY A 507 1.04 19.97 17.59
C GLY A 507 1.79 18.99 16.70
N LEU A 508 2.19 19.42 15.49
CA LEU A 508 2.97 18.60 14.57
C LEU A 508 4.36 18.27 15.12
N LEU A 509 5.08 19.26 15.66
CA LEU A 509 6.38 19.04 16.32
C LEU A 509 6.23 18.16 17.57
N GLY A 510 5.17 18.40 18.35
CA GLY A 510 4.86 17.64 19.56
C GLY A 510 4.59 16.14 19.33
N ILE A 511 4.25 15.73 18.11
CA ILE A 511 4.16 14.30 17.75
C ILE A 511 5.54 13.64 17.84
N PHE A 512 6.62 14.34 17.48
CA PHE A 512 7.98 13.76 17.40
C PHE A 512 8.81 14.04 18.64
N VAL A 513 8.69 15.23 19.22
CA VAL A 513 9.47 15.67 20.38
C VAL A 513 8.55 16.11 21.51
N ASP A 514 9.00 15.96 22.75
CA ASP A 514 8.30 16.57 23.88
C ASP A 514 8.66 18.05 23.92
N LEU A 515 7.64 18.90 23.82
CA LEU A 515 7.79 20.36 23.86
C LEU A 515 7.54 20.85 25.30
N PRO A 516 8.28 21.86 25.78
CA PRO A 516 8.01 22.48 27.07
C PRO A 516 6.62 23.14 27.09
N ASP A 517 5.96 23.11 28.25
CA ASP A 517 4.63 23.69 28.42
C ASP A 517 4.66 25.19 28.13
N ALA A 518 3.72 25.66 27.30
CA ALA A 518 3.62 27.06 26.89
C ALA A 518 3.33 28.03 28.07
N GLY A 519 3.12 27.51 29.28
CA GLY A 519 2.83 28.25 30.50
C GLY A 519 4.04 28.67 31.35
N GLU A 520 5.23 28.10 31.13
CA GLU A 520 6.41 28.45 31.96
C GLU A 520 7.16 29.69 31.45
N GLN A 521 6.97 30.10 30.19
CA GLN A 521 7.65 31.26 29.62
C GLN A 521 7.03 32.62 30.01
N GLY A 522 5.96 32.63 30.81
CA GLY A 522 5.26 33.85 31.25
C GLY A 522 5.50 34.26 32.71
N ALA A 523 6.23 33.47 33.50
CA ALA A 523 6.35 33.68 34.96
C ALA A 523 7.69 34.26 35.43
N GLU A 524 8.68 34.45 34.55
CA GLU A 524 10.04 34.88 34.94
C GLU A 524 10.32 36.39 34.81
N SER A 525 9.34 37.24 34.50
CA SER A 525 9.58 38.70 34.38
C SER A 525 8.89 39.60 35.41
N ALA A 526 8.50 39.05 36.58
CA ALA A 526 8.02 39.86 37.70
C ALA A 526 8.96 39.73 38.90
N THR A 527 10.16 40.28 38.79
CA THR A 527 10.98 40.64 39.96
C THR A 527 10.31 41.78 40.73
N PRO A 528 10.12 41.67 42.06
CA PRO A 528 9.69 42.78 42.88
C PRO A 528 10.89 43.69 43.19
N ALA A 529 10.74 44.99 42.93
CA ALA A 529 11.57 46.05 43.48
C ALA A 529 10.64 47.13 44.05
#